data_AF-A0A127SP22-F1
#
_entry.id   AF-A0A127SP22-F1
#
_cell.length_a   1.000
_cell.length_b   1.000
_cell.length_c   1.000
_cell.angle_alpha   90.00
_cell.angle_beta   90.00
_cell.angle_gamma   90.00
#
_symmetry.space_group_name_H-M   'P 1'
#
loop_
_entity.id
_entity.type
_entity.pdbx_description
1 polymer ?
#
loop_
_entity_poly.entity_id
_entity_poly.type
_entity_poly.pdbx_seq_one_letter_code
_entity_poly.pdbx_strand_id
1 'polypeptide(L)'
;GTLNILNHRLTLIFMHTGFSMAMSVFMFHGFIRGSIPLALEEAAYIDGCTHTQTFFRIVFPLLKPIISTMVIMNAMAFWNDFLLPYLVLTDKKLLT
;
A
#
# COMPACT_ATOMS: atom_id res chain seq x y z
N GLY A 1 31.26 -0.77 0.43
CA GLY A 1 30.48 -1.87 1.01
C GLY A 1 30.08 -2.81 -0.11
N THR A 2 30.28 -4.11 0.07
CA THR A 2 30.25 -5.19 -0.93
C THR A 2 28.88 -5.53 -1.53
N LEU A 3 27.82 -4.78 -1.20
CA LEU A 3 26.50 -4.92 -1.79
C LEU A 3 26.18 -3.65 -2.58
N ASN A 4 26.12 -3.77 -3.91
CA ASN A 4 25.84 -2.69 -4.87
C ASN A 4 24.35 -2.24 -4.81
N ILE A 5 23.82 -2.03 -3.61
CA ILE A 5 22.40 -1.76 -3.32
C ILE A 5 22.06 -0.28 -3.50
N LEU A 6 23.03 0.62 -3.34
CA LEU A 6 22.80 2.06 -3.32
C LEU A 6 22.39 2.62 -4.70
N ASN A 7 22.85 2.04 -5.81
CA ASN A 7 22.51 2.50 -7.17
C ASN A 7 21.46 1.62 -7.86
N HIS A 8 20.42 1.19 -7.15
CA HIS A 8 19.35 0.37 -7.73
C HIS A 8 17.96 0.97 -7.46
N ARG A 9 17.15 1.16 -8.51
CA ARG A 9 15.79 1.71 -8.39
C ARG A 9 14.89 0.87 -7.48
N LEU A 10 15.09 -0.44 -7.43
CA LEU A 10 14.36 -1.32 -6.50
C LEU A 10 14.63 -0.96 -5.03
N THR A 11 15.85 -0.57 -4.68
CA THR A 11 16.19 -0.16 -3.32
C THR A 11 15.35 1.04 -2.90
N LEU A 12 15.20 2.02 -3.78
CA LEU A 12 14.32 3.17 -3.54
C LEU A 12 12.86 2.76 -3.38
N ILE A 13 12.34 1.88 -4.24
CA ILE A 13 10.95 1.39 -4.14
C ILE A 13 10.72 0.71 -2.79
N PHE A 14 11.65 -0.14 -2.34
CA PHE A 14 11.55 -0.79 -1.03
C PHE A 14 11.59 0.19 0.12
N MET A 15 12.47 1.20 0.08
CA MET A 15 12.55 2.24 1.11
C MET A 15 11.25 3.07 1.17
N HIS A 16 10.77 3.59 0.04
CA HIS A 16 9.51 4.34 -0.03
C HIS A 16 8.32 3.51 0.47
N THR A 17 8.24 2.26 0.04
CA THR A 17 7.17 1.35 0.49
C THR A 17 7.25 1.13 2.00
N GLY A 18 8.44 0.87 2.54
CA GLY A 18 8.67 0.68 3.97
C GLY A 18 8.23 1.87 4.81
N PHE A 19 8.57 3.10 4.40
CA PHE A 19 8.14 4.32 5.09
C PHE A 19 6.61 4.52 5.02
N SER A 20 5.99 4.22 3.88
CA SER A 20 4.54 4.39 3.71
C SER A 20 3.68 3.29 4.37
N MET A 21 4.28 2.16 4.75
CA MET A 21 3.55 0.96 5.15
C MET A 21 2.74 1.17 6.43
N ALA A 22 3.33 1.78 7.45
CA ALA A 22 2.66 2.01 8.73
C ALA A 22 1.40 2.89 8.56
N MET A 23 1.51 3.98 7.78
CA MET A 23 0.39 4.87 7.49
C MET A 23 -0.70 4.16 6.67
N SER A 24 -0.30 3.37 5.68
CA SER A 24 -1.23 2.61 4.83
C SER A 24 -2.02 1.60 5.66
N VAL A 25 -1.36 0.84 6.55
CA VAL A 25 -2.02 -0.11 7.47
C VAL A 25 -3.00 0.61 8.39
N PHE A 26 -2.60 1.77 8.95
CA PHE A 26 -3.48 2.57 9.80
C PHE A 26 -4.74 3.04 9.05
N MET A 27 -4.57 3.56 7.83
CA MET A 27 -5.71 3.99 6.99
C MET A 27 -6.63 2.83 6.62
N PHE A 28 -6.07 1.69 6.20
CA PHE A 28 -6.85 0.48 5.92
C PHE A 28 -7.67 0.03 7.13
N HIS A 29 -7.04 -0.05 8.31
CA HIS A 29 -7.73 -0.46 9.54
C HIS A 29 -8.87 0.52 9.90
N GLY A 30 -8.62 1.83 9.81
CA GLY A 30 -9.64 2.85 10.05
C GLY A 30 -10.82 2.72 9.09
N PHE A 31 -10.55 2.51 7.80
CA PHE A 31 -11.58 2.34 6.78
C PHE A 31 -12.38 1.05 6.98
N ILE A 32 -11.72 -0.08 7.25
CA ILE A 32 -12.39 -1.35 7.51
C ILE A 32 -13.33 -1.23 8.71
N ARG A 33 -12.83 -0.69 9.83
CA ARG A 33 -13.63 -0.51 11.06
C ARG A 33 -14.80 0.45 10.90
N GLY A 34 -14.64 1.51 10.09
CA GLY A 34 -15.65 2.55 9.91
C GLY A 34 -16.67 2.27 8.80
N SER A 35 -16.27 1.58 7.73
CA SER A 35 -17.06 1.45 6.51
C SER A 35 -17.59 0.04 6.24
N ILE A 36 -17.03 -1.00 6.87
CA ILE A 36 -17.46 -2.39 6.65
C ILE A 36 -18.18 -2.91 7.90
N PRO A 37 -19.52 -2.99 7.90
CA PRO A 37 -20.27 -3.48 9.04
C PRO A 37 -20.12 -5.00 9.19
N LEU A 38 -20.01 -5.46 10.44
CA LEU A 38 -19.84 -6.89 10.76
C LEU A 38 -20.99 -7.76 10.24
N ALA A 39 -22.21 -7.22 10.23
CA ALA A 39 -23.41 -7.88 9.72
C ALA A 39 -23.28 -8.33 8.24
N LEU A 40 -22.40 -7.69 7.47
CA LEU A 40 -22.16 -8.02 6.08
C LEU A 40 -21.35 -9.32 5.93
N GLU A 41 -20.44 -9.60 6.87
CA GLU A 41 -19.73 -10.88 6.94
C GLU A 41 -20.66 -11.99 7.44
N GLU A 42 -21.53 -11.70 8.42
CA GLU A 42 -22.54 -12.64 8.93
C GLU A 42 -23.54 -13.04 7.83
N ALA A 43 -24.02 -12.08 7.02
CA ALA A 43 -24.88 -12.37 5.89
C ALA A 43 -24.20 -13.27 4.86
N ALA A 44 -22.93 -13.00 4.53
CA ALA A 44 -22.16 -13.84 3.62
C ALA A 44 -22.00 -15.28 4.14
N TYR A 45 -21.82 -15.43 5.46
CA TYR A 45 -21.74 -16.73 6.11
C TYR A 45 -23.08 -17.48 6.07
N ILE A 46 -24.20 -16.79 6.29
CA ILE A 46 -25.56 -17.35 6.16
C ILE A 46 -25.81 -17.81 4.71
N ASP A 47 -25.32 -17.07 3.72
CA ASP A 47 -25.38 -17.42 2.29
C ASP A 47 -24.43 -18.59 1.91
N GLY A 48 -23.72 -19.18 2.87
CA GLY A 48 -22.83 -20.32 2.67
C GLY A 48 -21.45 -19.97 2.10
N CYS A 49 -21.05 -18.70 2.11
CA CYS A 49 -19.70 -18.32 1.69
C CYS A 49 -18.65 -18.73 2.72
N THR A 50 -17.52 -19.24 2.24
CA THR A 50 -16.33 -19.47 3.06
C THR A 50 -15.60 -18.16 3.36
N HIS A 51 -14.83 -18.08 4.45
CA HIS A 51 -14.11 -16.85 4.84
C HIS A 51 -13.22 -16.28 3.72
N THR A 52 -12.56 -17.13 2.94
CA THR A 52 -11.74 -16.69 1.79
C THR A 52 -12.60 -16.12 0.67
N GLN A 53 -13.75 -16.72 0.37
CA GLN A 53 -14.70 -16.17 -0.60
C GLN A 53 -15.28 -14.84 -0.12
N THR A 54 -15.68 -14.74 1.15
CA THR A 54 -16.18 -13.49 1.74
C THR A 54 -15.15 -12.38 1.60
N PHE A 55 -13.87 -12.66 1.89
CA PHE A 55 -12.81 -11.68 1.72
C PHE A 55 -12.66 -11.21 0.26
N PHE A 56 -12.43 -12.11 -0.68
CA PHE A 56 -12.12 -11.72 -2.06
C PHE A 56 -13.34 -11.22 -2.86
N ARG A 57 -14.54 -11.73 -2.55
CA ARG A 57 -15.76 -11.42 -3.31
C ARG A 57 -16.53 -10.23 -2.75
N ILE A 58 -16.39 -9.96 -1.45
CA ILE A 58 -17.19 -8.93 -0.76
C ILE A 58 -16.27 -7.86 -0.17
N VAL A 59 -15.40 -8.22 0.77
CA VAL A 59 -14.54 -7.24 1.48
C VAL A 59 -13.58 -6.53 0.52
N PHE A 60 -12.85 -7.27 -0.30
CA PHE A 60 -11.83 -6.71 -1.18
C PHE A 60 -12.38 -5.71 -2.22
N PRO A 61 -13.52 -5.97 -2.91
CA PRO A 61 -14.17 -4.96 -3.74
C PRO A 61 -14.63 -3.72 -2.98
N LEU A 62 -15.08 -3.87 -1.73
CA LEU A 62 -15.45 -2.73 -0.87
C LEU A 62 -14.24 -1.89 -0.44
N LEU A 63 -13.02 -2.46 -0.46
CA LEU A 63 -11.78 -1.74 -0.20
C LEU A 63 -11.28 -0.91 -1.39
N LYS A 64 -11.87 -1.02 -2.58
CA LYS A 64 -11.45 -0.25 -3.76
C LYS A 64 -11.32 1.26 -3.52
N PRO A 65 -12.24 1.95 -2.82
CA PRO A 65 -12.14 3.39 -2.59
C PRO A 65 -10.89 3.76 -1.77
N ILE A 66 -10.62 3.02 -0.68
CA ILE A 66 -9.46 3.31 0.17
C ILE A 66 -8.16 3.01 -0.57
N ILE A 67 -8.11 1.90 -1.34
CA ILE A 67 -6.97 1.56 -2.20
C ILE A 67 -6.67 2.72 -3.15
N SER A 68 -7.67 3.26 -3.84
CA SER A 68 -7.49 4.41 -4.73
C SER A 68 -6.91 5.63 -4.01
N THR A 69 -7.42 5.94 -2.81
CA THR A 69 -6.90 7.05 -1.99
C THR A 69 -5.43 6.86 -1.63
N MET A 70 -5.05 5.66 -1.16
CA MET A 70 -3.66 5.37 -0.79
C MET A 70 -2.73 5.38 -2.00
N VAL A 71 -3.18 4.90 -3.16
CA VAL A 71 -2.40 4.95 -4.40
C VAL A 71 -2.12 6.40 -4.78
N ILE A 72 -3.13 7.27 -4.77
CA ILE A 72 -2.95 8.70 -5.09
C ILE A 72 -2.02 9.37 -4.08
N MET A 73 -2.27 9.16 -2.79
CA MET A 73 -1.49 9.81 -1.73
C MET A 73 -0.02 9.39 -1.75
N ASN A 74 0.25 8.08 -1.85
CA ASN A 74 1.61 7.56 -1.90
C ASN A 74 2.33 7.94 -3.20
N ALA A 75 1.65 7.89 -4.35
CA ALA A 75 2.23 8.32 -5.62
C ALA A 75 2.64 9.79 -5.58
N MET A 76 1.78 10.67 -5.06
CA MET A 76 2.10 12.09 -4.87
C MET A 76 3.26 12.27 -3.87
N ALA A 77 3.27 11.55 -2.76
CA ALA A 77 4.35 11.65 -1.77
C ALA A 77 5.69 11.23 -2.38
N PHE A 78 5.73 10.13 -3.12
CA PHE A 78 6.96 9.61 -3.75
C PHE A 78 7.43 10.53 -4.88
N TRP A 79 6.51 11.09 -5.66
CA TRP A 79 6.85 12.04 -6.72
C TRP A 79 7.43 13.35 -6.17
N ASN A 80 6.96 13.80 -5.00
CA ASN A 80 7.47 15.01 -4.35
C ASN A 80 8.77 14.78 -3.54
N ASP A 81 9.19 13.53 -3.33
CA ASP A 81 10.39 13.23 -2.55
C ASP A 81 11.65 13.25 -3.42
N PHE A 82 12.39 14.35 -3.33
CA PHE A 82 13.69 14.52 -3.99
C PHE A 82 14.87 14.09 -3.12
N LEU A 83 14.68 14.04 -1.79
CA LEU A 83 15.80 13.86 -0.86
C LEU A 83 16.28 12.41 -0.84
N LEU A 84 15.35 11.45 -0.78
CA LEU A 84 15.70 10.03 -0.70
C LEU A 84 16.40 9.53 -1.98
N PRO A 85 15.92 9.84 -3.22
CA PRO A 85 16.65 9.50 -4.44
C PRO A 85 18.04 10.13 -4.52
N TYR A 86 18.19 11.39 -4.10
CA TYR A 86 19.47 12.09 -4.12
C TYR A 86 20.50 11.47 -3.18
N LEU A 87 20.09 11.02 -2.01
CA LEU A 87 20.99 10.40 -1.02
C LEU A 87 21.38 8.96 -1.40
N VAL A 88 20.47 8.22 -2.01
CA VAL A 88 20.65 6.79 -2.29
C VAL A 88 21.29 6.58 -3.66
N LEU A 89 20.78 7.22 -4.72
CA LEU A 89 21.34 7.12 -6.07
C LEU A 89 22.50 8.10 -6.26
N THR A 90 23.72 7.60 -6.11
CA THR A 90 24.94 8.41 -6.31
C THR A 90 25.34 8.52 -7.79
N ASP A 91 24.86 7.60 -8.65
CA ASP A 91 25.11 7.65 -10.11
C ASP A 91 24.08 8.55 -10.83
N LYS A 92 24.56 9.62 -11.46
CA LYS A 92 23.75 10.58 -12.21
C LYS A 92 22.93 9.95 -13.34
N LYS A 93 23.35 8.81 -13.92
CA LYS A 93 22.60 8.14 -14.99
C LYS A 93 21.26 7.56 -14.51
N LEU A 94 21.10 7.34 -13.21
CA LEU A 94 19.89 6.75 -12.64
C LEU A 94 18.87 7.79 -12.18
N LEU A 95 19.26 9.08 -12.15
CA LEU A 95 18.41 10.21 -11.77
C LEU A 95 17.46 10.68 -12.90
N THR A 96 17.69 10.20 -14.13
CA THR A 96 16.85 10.42 -15.33
C THR A 96 16.12 9.15 -15.73
#